data_AF-A0A0J6G1F4-F1
#
_entry.id   AF-A0A0J6G1F4-F1
#
_cell.length_a   1.000
_cell.length_b   1.000
_cell.length_c   1.000
_cell.angle_alpha   90.00
_cell.angle_beta   90.00
_cell.angle_gamma   90.00
#
_symmetry.space_group_name_H-M   'P 1'
#
loop_
_entity.id
_entity.type
_entity.pdbx_description
1 polymer ?
#
loop_
_entity_poly.entity_id
_entity_poly.type
_entity_poly.pdbx_seq_one_letter_code
_entity_poly.pdbx_strand_id
1 'polypeptide(L)'
;MGGFSIWHWLVLLVVLAFPLLIGVVVWLAIRAQRRRPAVAPPPPLPAAASMEQRLRALEQLKAQGLIDGAEYARRRAQILDAL
;
A
#
# COMPACT_ATOMS: atom_id res chain seq x y z
N MET A 1 -36.88 24.12 -15.91
CA MET A 1 -36.96 23.04 -14.88
C MET A 1 -35.78 22.10 -15.13
N GLY A 2 -34.67 22.22 -14.40
CA GLY A 2 -33.49 21.38 -14.70
C GLY A 2 -32.31 21.52 -13.75
N GLY A 3 -32.20 22.66 -13.03
CA GLY A 3 -31.07 22.92 -12.13
C GLY A 3 -30.93 21.95 -10.95
N PHE A 4 -32.03 21.50 -10.35
CA PHE A 4 -31.99 20.60 -9.19
C PHE A 4 -31.57 19.16 -9.56
N SER A 5 -31.99 18.66 -10.72
CA SER A 5 -31.68 17.28 -11.15
C SER A 5 -30.21 17.14 -11.60
N ILE A 6 -29.71 18.14 -12.32
CA ILE A 6 -28.32 18.17 -12.80
C ILE A 6 -27.33 18.29 -11.65
N TRP A 7 -27.64 19.08 -10.62
CA TRP A 7 -26.78 19.21 -9.44
C TRP A 7 -26.61 17.86 -8.71
N HIS A 8 -27.71 17.13 -8.51
CA HIS A 8 -27.67 15.83 -7.83
C HIS A 8 -26.88 14.81 -8.65
N TRP A 9 -27.06 14.81 -9.97
CA TRP A 9 -26.25 13.98 -10.87
C TRP A 9 -24.77 14.32 -10.80
N LEU A 10 -24.42 15.60 -10.72
CA LEU A 10 -23.04 16.05 -10.63
C LEU A 10 -22.41 15.64 -9.29
N VAL A 11 -23.14 15.75 -8.18
CA VAL A 11 -22.67 15.30 -6.87
C VAL A 11 -22.57 13.80 -6.77
N LEU A 12 -23.54 13.03 -7.27
CA LEU A 12 -23.44 11.57 -7.33
C LEU A 12 -22.25 11.13 -8.18
N LEU A 13 -22.00 11.79 -9.31
CA LEU A 13 -20.86 11.51 -10.17
C LEU A 13 -19.54 11.79 -9.43
N VAL A 14 -19.42 12.91 -8.72
CA VAL A 14 -18.21 13.22 -7.94
C VAL A 14 -18.01 12.22 -6.79
N VAL A 15 -19.07 11.92 -6.04
CA VAL A 15 -19.03 10.96 -4.93
C VAL A 15 -18.70 9.55 -5.39
N LEU A 16 -19.09 9.17 -6.62
CA LEU A 16 -18.75 7.87 -7.21
C LEU A 16 -17.35 7.87 -7.85
N ALA A 17 -16.97 8.97 -8.51
CA ALA A 17 -15.68 9.10 -9.18
C ALA A 17 -14.52 9.19 -8.17
N PHE A 18 -14.72 9.86 -7.04
CA PHE A 18 -13.70 10.04 -6.01
C PHE A 18 -13.15 8.72 -5.45
N PRO A 19 -13.96 7.76 -4.95
CA PRO A 19 -13.45 6.47 -4.49
C PRO A 19 -12.89 5.63 -5.64
N LEU A 20 -13.44 5.75 -6.85
CA LEU A 20 -12.90 5.07 -8.03
C LEU A 20 -11.48 5.58 -8.34
N LEU A 21 -11.27 6.89 -8.29
CA LEU A 21 -10.00 7.54 -8.54
C LEU A 21 -8.98 7.18 -7.46
N ILE A 22 -9.38 7.20 -6.17
CA ILE A 22 -8.54 6.72 -5.07
C ILE A 22 -8.17 5.25 -5.29
N GLY A 23 -9.14 4.40 -5.63
CA GLY A 23 -8.92 2.98 -5.89
C GLY A 23 -7.95 2.76 -7.05
N VAL A 24 -8.09 3.51 -8.15
CA VAL A 24 -7.17 3.47 -9.30
C VAL A 24 -5.79 3.94 -8.89
N VAL A 25 -5.65 5.03 -8.14
CA VAL A 25 -4.35 5.54 -7.67
C VAL A 25 -3.66 4.54 -6.75
N VAL A 26 -4.39 3.95 -5.78
CA VAL A 26 -3.86 2.92 -4.89
C VAL A 26 -3.48 1.66 -5.68
N TRP A 27 -4.32 1.22 -6.60
CA TRP A 27 -4.02 0.08 -7.46
C TRP A 27 -2.80 0.35 -8.35
N LEU A 28 -2.68 1.57 -8.90
CA LEU A 28 -1.55 1.98 -9.72
C LEU A 28 -0.27 2.07 -8.89
N ALA A 29 -0.35 2.56 -7.64
CA ALA A 29 0.76 2.60 -6.71
C ALA A 29 1.23 1.17 -6.36
N ILE A 30 0.31 0.27 -6.00
CA ILE A 30 0.61 -1.16 -5.76
C ILE A 30 1.19 -1.81 -7.01
N ARG A 31 0.61 -1.54 -8.18
CA ARG A 31 1.08 -2.09 -9.46
C ARG A 31 2.44 -1.54 -9.85
N ALA A 32 2.71 -0.26 -9.61
CA ALA A 32 4.02 0.35 -9.84
C ALA A 32 5.07 -0.18 -8.87
N GLN A 33 4.67 -0.47 -7.63
CA GLN A 33 5.52 -1.07 -6.61
C GLN A 33 5.82 -2.55 -6.92
N ARG A 34 4.85 -3.29 -7.49
CA ARG A 34 5.05 -4.64 -8.06
C ARG A 34 5.82 -4.64 -9.38
N ARG A 35 5.76 -3.55 -10.15
CA ARG A 35 6.49 -3.35 -11.41
C ARG A 35 7.83 -2.65 -11.24
N ARG A 36 8.26 -2.33 -10.00
CA ARG A 36 9.69 -2.16 -9.76
C ARG A 36 10.33 -3.46 -10.23
N PRO A 37 11.15 -3.42 -11.28
CA PRO A 37 11.67 -4.63 -11.87
C PRO A 37 12.43 -5.33 -10.76
N ALA A 38 12.03 -6.56 -10.47
CA ALA A 38 12.99 -7.57 -10.12
C ALA A 38 14.03 -7.53 -11.26
N VAL A 39 15.10 -6.75 -11.05
CA VAL A 39 16.41 -7.08 -11.60
C VAL A 39 16.53 -8.59 -11.38
N ALA A 40 16.79 -9.30 -12.49
CA ALA A 40 16.88 -10.75 -12.66
C ALA A 40 16.92 -11.56 -11.35
N PRO A 41 16.17 -12.69 -11.25
CA PRO A 41 16.04 -13.45 -10.00
C PRO A 41 17.41 -13.57 -9.34
N PRO A 42 17.62 -12.90 -8.19
CA PRO A 42 18.90 -13.00 -7.52
C PRO A 42 19.12 -14.47 -7.18
N PRO A 43 20.36 -14.99 -7.30
CA PRO A 43 20.69 -16.30 -6.74
C PRO A 43 20.17 -16.35 -5.30
N PRO A 44 19.75 -17.52 -4.77
CA PRO A 44 19.04 -17.64 -3.50
C PRO A 44 19.73 -16.79 -2.44
N LEU A 45 19.15 -15.61 -2.18
CA LEU A 45 19.76 -14.64 -1.30
C LEU A 45 19.71 -15.24 0.11
N PRO A 46 20.79 -15.14 0.90
CA PRO A 46 20.79 -15.60 2.28
C PRO A 46 19.59 -14.98 3.00
N ALA A 47 18.90 -15.76 3.83
CA ALA A 47 17.67 -15.37 4.52
C ALA A 47 17.75 -14.00 5.24
N ALA A 48 18.96 -13.54 5.56
CA ALA A 48 19.24 -12.20 6.04
C ALA A 48 18.76 -11.06 5.11
N ALA A 49 18.91 -11.18 3.78
CA ALA A 49 18.53 -10.12 2.85
C ALA A 49 16.99 -9.99 2.69
N SER A 50 16.27 -11.11 2.79
CA SER A 50 14.80 -11.10 2.80
C SER A 50 14.23 -10.59 4.12
N MET A 51 14.97 -10.76 5.23
CA MET A 51 14.64 -10.21 6.55
C MET A 51 14.74 -8.67 6.58
N GLU A 52 15.84 -8.12 6.07
CA GLU A 52 16.02 -6.66 5.96
C GLU A 52 14.96 -6.02 5.05
N GLN A 53 14.59 -6.71 3.95
CA GLN A 53 13.51 -6.26 3.08
C GLN A 53 12.15 -6.24 3.80
N ARG A 54 11.85 -7.27 4.62
CA ARG A 54 10.61 -7.32 5.42
C ARG A 54 10.57 -6.24 6.50
N LEU A 55 11.71 -5.97 7.16
CA LEU A 55 11.84 -4.89 8.15
C LEU A 55 11.63 -3.51 7.52
N ARG A 56 12.25 -3.23 6.36
CA ARG A 56 12.04 -1.97 5.63
C ARG A 56 10.59 -1.80 5.15
N ALA A 57 9.94 -2.89 4.72
CA ALA A 57 8.53 -2.83 4.33
C ALA A 57 7.62 -2.47 5.53
N LEU A 58 7.88 -3.02 6.71
CA LEU A 58 7.18 -2.64 7.95
C LEU A 58 7.44 -1.18 8.34
N GLU A 59 8.67 -0.71 8.20
CA GLU A 59 9.02 0.67 8.53
C GLU A 59 8.35 1.67 7.57
N GLN A 60 8.25 1.34 6.28
CA GLN A 60 7.48 2.12 5.32
C GLN A 60 5.98 2.15 5.64
N LEU A 61 5.39 1.02 6.02
CA LEU A 61 3.98 0.96 6.43
C LEU A 61 3.71 1.79 7.68
N LYS A 62 4.64 1.78 8.65
CA LYS A 62 4.60 2.65 9.84
C LYS A 62 4.72 4.13 9.45
N ALA A 63 5.67 4.47 8.57
CA ALA A 63 5.87 5.85 8.11
C ALA A 63 4.66 6.40 7.35
N GLN A 64 3.88 5.53 6.69
CA GLN A 64 2.62 5.86 6.04
C GLN A 64 1.42 5.95 7.01
N GLY A 65 1.62 5.67 8.31
CA GLY A 65 0.57 5.69 9.32
C GLY A 65 -0.45 4.56 9.19
N LEU A 66 -0.17 3.53 8.37
CA LEU A 66 -1.07 2.41 8.11
C LEU A 66 -1.03 1.33 9.21
N ILE A 67 -0.01 1.36 10.06
CA ILE A 67 0.17 0.45 11.20
C ILE A 67 0.63 1.23 12.42
N ASP A 68 0.08 0.86 13.57
CA ASP A 68 0.37 1.49 14.84
C ASP A 68 1.76 1.07 15.37
N GLY A 69 2.38 1.89 16.22
CA GLY A 69 3.69 1.60 16.80
C GLY A 69 3.72 0.27 17.57
N ALA A 70 2.59 -0.08 18.20
CA ALA A 70 2.44 -1.36 18.90
C ALA A 70 2.43 -2.57 17.95
N GLU A 71 1.82 -2.45 16.77
CA GLU A 71 1.78 -3.52 15.76
C GLU A 71 3.12 -3.69 15.06
N TYR A 72 3.82 -2.58 14.80
CA TYR A 72 5.20 -2.62 14.30
C TYR A 72 6.12 -3.40 15.25
N ALA A 73 6.05 -3.10 16.55
CA ALA A 73 6.86 -3.78 17.55
C ALA A 73 6.58 -5.29 17.60
N ARG A 74 5.30 -5.70 17.55
CA ARG A 74 4.92 -7.13 17.51
C ARG A 74 5.42 -7.84 16.26
N ARG A 75 5.26 -7.24 15.08
CA ARG A 75 5.71 -7.87 13.82
C ARG A 75 7.23 -7.95 13.73
N ARG A 76 7.94 -6.91 14.21
CA ARG A 76 9.40 -6.95 14.34
C ARG A 76 9.86 -8.06 15.28
N ALA A 77 9.19 -8.21 16.43
CA ALA A 77 9.51 -9.29 17.38
C ALA A 77 9.29 -10.67 16.76
N GLN A 78 8.16 -10.91 16.07
CA GLN A 78 7.92 -12.18 15.36
C GLN A 78 8.95 -12.49 14.29
N ILE A 79 9.44 -11.48 13.56
CA ILE A 79 10.47 -11.68 12.53
C ILE A 79 11.82 -12.04 13.18
N LEU A 80 12.12 -11.48 14.35
CA LEU A 80 13.34 -11.79 15.12
C LEU A 80 13.25 -13.13 15.86
N ASP A 81 12.05 -13.54 16.28
CA ASP A 81 11.76 -14.79 16.99
C ASP A 81 11.71 -16.00 16.05
N ALA A 82 11.37 -15.79 14.77
CA ALA A 82 11.42 -16.81 13.73
C ALA A 82 12.86 -17.17 13.26
N LEU A 83 13.88 -16.75 14.02
CA LEU A 83 15.29 -17.06 13.85
C LEU A 83 15.65 -18.35 14.61
#